data_AF-A0A969JQH5-F1
#
_entry.id   AF-A0A969JQH5-F1
#
_cell.length_a   1.000
_cell.length_b   1.000
_cell.length_c   1.000
_cell.angle_alpha   90.00
_cell.angle_beta   90.00
_cell.angle_gamma   90.00
#
_symmetry.space_group_name_H-M   'P 1'
#
loop_
_entity.id
_entity.type
_entity.pdbx_description
1 polymer ?
#
loop_
_entity_poly.entity_id
_entity_poly.type
_entity_poly.pdbx_seq_one_letter_code
_entity_poly.pdbx_strand_id
1 'polypeptide(L)'
;MIRGWVCDANQVEISIDGEPPRQTAYGTKRGDTIEICGDDDNGFGFTFNWNAVGDGIHNIRALADGVEFANVNFVVTTLGVNFLEGANGEFTLPDFPNPGSSPMLRWSQAQQNFCAV
;
A
#
# COMPACT_ATOMS: atom_id res chain seq x y z
N MET A 1 -2.01 -0.06 0.18
CA MET A 1 -1.86 -0.89 -1.04
C MET A 1 -0.51 -1.57 -0.98
N ILE A 2 -0.47 -2.87 -1.28
CA ILE A 2 0.75 -3.63 -1.53
C ILE A 2 0.90 -3.76 -3.04
N ARG A 3 2.08 -3.49 -3.58
CA ARG A 3 2.34 -3.58 -5.02
C ARG A 3 3.81 -3.85 -5.30
N GLY A 4 4.09 -4.46 -6.42
CA GLY A 4 5.44 -4.79 -6.84
C GLY A 4 5.46 -5.39 -8.24
N TRP A 5 6.53 -6.11 -8.54
CA TRP A 5 6.66 -6.88 -9.78
C TRP A 5 7.53 -8.13 -9.57
N VAL A 6 7.36 -9.12 -10.43
CA VAL A 6 8.19 -10.33 -10.58
C VAL A 6 8.11 -10.75 -12.05
N CYS A 7 9.20 -11.25 -12.65
CA CYS A 7 9.23 -11.56 -14.09
C CYS A 7 8.40 -12.81 -14.44
N ASP A 8 8.75 -13.95 -13.87
CA ASP A 8 8.14 -15.23 -14.23
C ASP A 8 7.34 -15.79 -13.04
N ALA A 9 6.01 -15.71 -13.12
CA ALA A 9 5.09 -16.32 -12.18
C ALA A 9 3.74 -16.64 -12.85
N ASN A 10 3.04 -17.66 -12.38
CA ASN A 10 1.63 -17.87 -12.73
C ASN A 10 0.71 -17.12 -11.77
N GLN A 11 1.13 -16.99 -10.51
CA GLN A 11 0.43 -16.23 -9.48
C GLN A 11 1.41 -15.58 -8.51
N VAL A 12 1.00 -14.42 -8.01
CA VAL A 12 1.67 -13.77 -6.87
C VAL A 12 0.72 -13.75 -5.69
N GLU A 13 1.22 -14.19 -4.54
CA GLU A 13 0.48 -14.24 -3.29
C GLU A 13 1.20 -13.47 -2.18
N ILE A 14 0.41 -12.99 -1.23
CA ILE A 14 0.91 -12.23 -0.07
C ILE A 14 0.47 -12.91 1.22
N SER A 15 1.42 -13.15 2.13
CA SER A 15 1.18 -13.55 3.51
C SER A 15 1.52 -12.36 4.42
N ILE A 16 0.63 -12.02 5.36
CA ILE A 16 0.84 -10.97 6.36
C ILE A 16 0.83 -11.64 7.72
N ASP A 17 1.85 -11.40 8.55
CA ASP A 17 1.98 -11.95 9.90
C ASP A 17 1.84 -13.48 9.99
N GLY A 18 2.24 -14.19 8.92
CA GLY A 18 2.18 -15.65 8.85
C GLY A 18 0.81 -16.22 8.47
N GLU A 19 -0.20 -15.38 8.24
CA GLU A 19 -1.52 -15.82 7.76
C GLU A 19 -1.44 -16.51 6.39
N PRO A 20 -2.43 -17.36 6.04
CA PRO A 20 -2.49 -18.03 4.75
C PRO A 20 -2.28 -17.05 3.57
N PRO A 21 -1.46 -17.43 2.57
CA PRO A 21 -1.25 -16.59 1.40
C PRO A 21 -2.56 -16.24 0.70
N ARG A 22 -2.66 -14.98 0.26
CA ARG A 22 -3.80 -14.48 -0.51
C ARG A 22 -3.33 -14.03 -1.88
N GLN A 23 -4.03 -14.50 -2.90
CA GLN A 23 -3.75 -14.16 -4.28
C GLN A 23 -3.92 -12.66 -4.53
N THR A 24 -2.95 -12.09 -5.22
CA THR A 24 -2.96 -10.70 -5.69
C THR A 24 -3.45 -10.63 -7.14
N ALA A 25 -3.81 -9.43 -7.60
CA ALA A 25 -3.95 -9.21 -9.04
C ALA A 25 -2.55 -9.11 -9.65
N TYR A 26 -2.16 -10.09 -10.46
CA TYR A 26 -0.90 -10.16 -11.20
C TYR A 26 -1.16 -10.08 -12.72
N GLY A 27 -0.16 -9.75 -13.54
CA GLY A 27 -0.32 -9.57 -14.98
C GLY A 27 -0.51 -8.11 -15.42
N THR A 28 -0.29 -7.15 -14.53
CA THR A 28 -0.51 -5.72 -14.83
C THR A 28 0.70 -5.09 -15.51
N LYS A 29 0.45 -4.13 -16.41
CA LYS A 29 1.48 -3.53 -17.24
C LYS A 29 2.50 -2.71 -16.43
N ARG A 30 3.78 -2.97 -16.69
CA ARG A 30 4.99 -2.36 -16.11
C ARG A 30 6.04 -2.26 -17.22
N GLY A 31 5.89 -1.26 -18.10
CA GLY A 31 6.82 -1.06 -19.21
C GLY A 31 8.27 -0.80 -18.75
N ASP A 32 8.46 -0.37 -17.50
CA ASP A 32 9.77 -0.19 -16.87
C ASP A 32 10.50 -1.51 -16.57
N THR A 33 9.85 -2.67 -16.69
CA THR A 33 10.49 -3.98 -16.45
C THR A 33 10.97 -4.67 -17.73
N ILE A 34 10.67 -4.14 -18.93
CA ILE A 34 10.97 -4.82 -20.21
C ILE A 34 12.46 -5.16 -20.36
N GLU A 35 13.35 -4.25 -19.99
CA GLU A 35 14.80 -4.50 -20.10
C GLU A 35 15.30 -5.60 -19.15
N ILE A 36 14.54 -5.92 -18.09
CA ILE A 36 14.91 -6.89 -17.05
C ILE A 36 14.22 -8.25 -17.27
N CYS A 37 12.92 -8.23 -17.56
CA CYS A 37 12.09 -9.43 -17.68
C CYS A 37 11.88 -9.90 -19.12
N GLY A 38 12.08 -9.03 -20.12
CA GLY A 38 11.80 -9.32 -21.52
C GLY A 38 10.35 -9.05 -21.94
N ASP A 39 9.47 -8.70 -21.00
CA ASP A 39 8.06 -8.36 -21.19
C ASP A 39 7.59 -7.28 -20.17
N ASP A 40 6.29 -6.98 -20.17
CA ASP A 40 5.73 -5.88 -19.38
C ASP A 40 4.54 -6.26 -18.50
N ASP A 41 4.07 -7.51 -18.45
CA ASP A 41 2.95 -7.94 -17.59
C ASP A 41 3.37 -8.40 -16.18
N ASN A 42 4.47 -7.84 -15.68
CA ASN A 42 5.12 -8.27 -14.45
C ASN A 42 4.54 -7.67 -13.15
N GLY A 43 3.56 -6.76 -13.25
CA GLY A 43 3.07 -6.02 -12.08
C GLY A 43 2.03 -6.80 -11.27
N PHE A 44 2.13 -6.73 -9.94
CA PHE A 44 1.07 -7.16 -9.02
C PHE A 44 0.56 -6.06 -8.08
N GLY A 45 -0.67 -6.22 -7.60
CA GLY A 45 -1.31 -5.34 -6.62
C GLY A 45 -2.32 -6.04 -5.71
N PHE A 46 -2.33 -5.63 -4.45
CA PHE A 46 -3.27 -6.09 -3.43
C PHE A 46 -3.71 -4.95 -2.51
N THR A 47 -5.03 -4.73 -2.44
CA THR A 47 -5.63 -3.76 -1.53
C THR A 47 -5.94 -4.43 -0.19
N PHE A 48 -5.41 -3.86 0.88
CA PHE A 48 -5.59 -4.37 2.24
C PHE A 48 -5.88 -3.20 3.19
N ASN A 49 -6.82 -3.41 4.11
CA ASN A 49 -7.10 -2.45 5.18
C ASN A 49 -6.06 -2.64 6.30
N TRP A 50 -5.10 -1.71 6.40
CA TRP A 50 -4.06 -1.77 7.41
C TRP A 50 -4.58 -1.68 8.84
N ASN A 51 -5.74 -1.05 9.07
CA ASN A 51 -6.35 -1.02 10.39
C ASN A 51 -6.72 -2.42 10.91
N ALA A 52 -6.85 -3.42 10.03
CA ALA A 52 -7.20 -4.79 10.41
C ALA A 52 -6.08 -5.53 11.15
N VAL A 53 -4.82 -5.09 11.04
CA VAL A 53 -3.69 -5.71 11.75
C VAL A 53 -3.30 -4.97 13.04
N GLY A 54 -3.79 -3.73 13.22
CA GLY A 54 -3.52 -2.92 14.41
C GLY A 54 -2.22 -2.11 14.33
N ASP A 55 -1.86 -1.44 15.42
CA ASP A 55 -0.63 -0.66 15.53
C ASP A 55 0.58 -1.58 15.80
N GLY A 56 1.74 -1.22 15.23
CA GLY A 56 3.01 -1.87 15.57
C GLY A 56 3.79 -2.39 14.37
N ILE A 57 4.76 -3.26 14.64
CA ILE A 57 5.59 -3.92 13.61
C ILE A 57 4.86 -5.16 13.11
N HIS A 58 4.75 -5.27 11.80
CA HIS A 58 4.16 -6.38 11.07
C HIS A 58 5.16 -6.92 10.05
N ASN A 59 4.92 -8.14 9.57
CA ASN A 59 5.71 -8.79 8.54
C ASN A 59 4.86 -9.08 7.30
N ILE A 60 5.45 -8.91 6.13
CA ILE A 60 4.85 -9.29 4.86
C ILE A 60 5.82 -10.13 4.04
N ARG A 61 5.29 -11.22 3.48
CA ARG A 61 6.00 -12.11 2.57
C ARG A 61 5.28 -12.13 1.23
N ALA A 62 6.05 -12.04 0.15
CA ALA A 62 5.56 -12.17 -1.21
C ALA A 62 6.06 -13.47 -1.82
N LEU A 63 5.14 -14.22 -2.42
CA LEU A 63 5.38 -15.53 -2.99
C LEU A 63 5.04 -15.52 -4.48
N ALA A 64 5.93 -16.02 -5.32
CA ALA A 64 5.70 -16.31 -6.73
C ALA A 64 5.58 -17.82 -6.88
N ASP A 65 4.42 -18.32 -7.29
CA ASP A 65 4.13 -19.76 -7.41
C ASP A 65 4.52 -20.57 -6.14
N GLY A 66 4.24 -20.00 -4.97
CA GLY A 66 4.55 -20.59 -3.67
C GLY A 66 6.00 -20.43 -3.19
N VAL A 67 6.88 -19.82 -3.99
CA VAL A 67 8.28 -19.53 -3.62
C VAL A 67 8.40 -18.10 -3.12
N GLU A 68 8.89 -17.91 -1.89
CA GLU A 68 9.15 -16.59 -1.32
C GLU A 68 10.26 -15.85 -2.10
N PHE A 69 9.97 -14.63 -2.55
CA PHE A 69 10.94 -13.76 -3.21
C PHE A 69 11.14 -12.42 -2.49
N ALA A 70 10.28 -12.09 -1.51
CA ALA A 70 10.45 -10.93 -0.65
C ALA A 70 9.87 -11.18 0.74
N ASN A 71 10.54 -10.63 1.76
CA ASN A 71 10.16 -10.75 3.16
C ASN A 71 10.63 -9.50 3.91
N VAL A 72 9.69 -8.66 4.33
CA VAL A 72 9.99 -7.35 4.91
C VAL A 72 9.11 -7.05 6.11
N ASN A 73 9.68 -6.31 7.06
CA ASN A 73 8.94 -5.75 8.17
C ASN A 73 8.45 -4.34 7.82
N PHE A 74 7.27 -3.99 8.31
CA PHE A 74 6.68 -2.67 8.15
C PHE A 74 5.99 -2.24 9.45
N VAL A 75 5.76 -0.94 9.61
CA VAL A 75 5.08 -0.37 10.77
C VAL A 75 3.71 0.12 10.36
N VAL A 76 2.69 -0.21 11.15
CA VAL A 76 1.33 0.31 11.00
C VAL A 76 1.04 1.28 12.14
N THR A 77 0.39 2.39 11.78
CA THR A 77 -0.26 3.30 12.72
C THR A 77 -1.68 3.51 12.23
N THR A 78 -2.64 3.30 13.11
CA THR A 78 -4.07 3.28 12.84
C THR A 78 -4.76 4.48 13.47
N LEU A 79 -6.04 4.65 13.14
CA LEU A 79 -6.93 5.60 13.80
C LEU A 79 -7.70 4.96 14.98
N GLY A 80 -7.28 3.77 15.44
CA GLY A 80 -7.93 3.00 16.50
C GLY A 80 -9.22 2.27 16.10
N VAL A 81 -9.69 2.43 14.86
CA VAL A 81 -10.88 1.77 14.30
C VAL A 81 -10.63 1.37 12.85
N ASN A 82 -11.39 0.38 12.34
CA ASN A 82 -11.24 -0.11 10.97
C ASN A 82 -11.53 0.95 9.90
N PHE A 83 -12.50 1.83 10.17
CA PHE A 83 -12.89 2.94 9.34
C PHE A 83 -13.53 4.00 10.23
N LEU A 84 -12.95 5.20 10.29
CA LEU A 84 -13.42 6.29 11.12
C LEU A 84 -14.50 7.08 10.39
N GLU A 85 -15.70 7.10 10.96
CA GLU A 85 -16.86 7.81 10.42
C GLU A 85 -17.20 9.05 11.25
N GLY A 86 -17.79 10.06 10.62
CA GLY A 86 -18.26 11.28 11.28
C GLY A 86 -17.17 12.26 11.69
N ALA A 87 -15.90 11.89 11.50
CA ALA A 87 -14.77 12.80 11.69
C ALA A 87 -14.83 13.95 10.67
N ASN A 88 -14.42 15.13 11.12
CA ASN A 88 -14.29 16.33 10.31
C ASN A 88 -13.15 17.18 10.89
N GLY A 89 -12.54 18.01 10.05
CA GLY A 89 -11.46 18.88 10.47
C GLY A 89 -10.84 19.60 9.28
N GLU A 90 -10.34 20.80 9.55
CA GLU A 90 -9.56 21.60 8.61
C GLU A 90 -8.28 22.05 9.30
N PHE A 91 -7.20 22.14 8.54
CA PHE A 91 -5.89 22.54 9.04
C PHE A 91 -5.16 23.34 7.97
N THR A 92 -4.70 24.55 8.30
CA THR A 92 -3.82 25.32 7.41
C THR A 92 -2.39 24.88 7.67
N LEU A 93 -1.75 24.23 6.70
CA LEU A 93 -0.37 23.74 6.82
C LEU A 93 0.59 24.89 6.45
N PRO A 94 1.31 25.50 7.40
CA PRO A 94 2.19 26.61 7.09
C PRO A 94 3.44 26.18 6.32
N ASP A 95 3.94 27.07 5.47
CA ASP A 95 5.24 26.96 4.80
C ASP A 95 5.45 25.67 3.99
N PHE A 96 4.39 25.16 3.36
CA PHE A 96 4.42 23.94 2.54
C PHE A 96 3.83 24.14 1.14
N PRO A 97 4.42 23.56 0.08
CA PRO A 97 5.71 22.85 0.08
C PRO A 97 6.92 23.80 0.18
N ASN A 98 6.69 25.12 0.14
CA ASN A 98 7.73 26.15 0.24
C ASN A 98 7.34 27.20 1.30
N PRO A 99 8.33 27.91 1.88
CA PRO A 99 8.06 29.05 2.77
C PRO A 99 7.12 30.09 2.13
N GLY A 100 6.18 30.59 2.92
CA GLY A 100 5.15 31.54 2.48
C GLY A 100 3.92 30.91 1.80
N SER A 101 3.94 29.61 1.50
CA SER A 101 2.78 28.87 1.01
C SER A 101 2.09 28.16 2.17
N SER A 102 0.77 28.36 2.32
CA SER A 102 0.01 27.76 3.41
C SER A 102 -1.28 27.09 2.92
N PRO A 103 -1.20 25.92 2.28
CA PRO A 103 -2.38 25.22 1.78
C PRO A 103 -3.30 24.79 2.93
N MET A 104 -4.60 24.87 2.67
CA MET A 104 -5.61 24.31 3.55
C MET A 104 -5.73 22.80 3.27
N LEU A 105 -5.74 22.02 4.34
CA LEU A 105 -6.04 20.60 4.34
C LEU A 105 -7.41 20.39 4.97
N ARG A 106 -8.18 19.46 4.44
CA ARG A 106 -9.47 19.05 4.98
C ARG A 106 -9.50 17.54 5.16
N TRP A 107 -10.09 17.08 6.26
CA TRP A 107 -10.36 15.67 6.48
C TRP A 107 -11.23 15.08 5.36
N SER A 108 -10.78 13.97 4.80
CA SER A 108 -11.50 13.17 3.81
C SER A 108 -11.80 11.80 4.39
N GLN A 109 -13.05 11.58 4.79
CA GLN A 109 -13.49 10.28 5.33
C GLN A 109 -13.25 9.14 4.33
N ALA A 110 -13.49 9.35 3.03
CA ALA A 110 -13.27 8.32 2.02
C ALA A 110 -11.80 7.90 1.91
N GLN A 111 -10.87 8.82 2.15
CA GLN A 111 -9.43 8.54 2.11
C GLN A 111 -8.83 8.23 3.48
N GLN A 112 -9.59 8.39 4.56
CA GLN A 112 -9.14 8.27 5.95
C GLN A 112 -7.87 9.12 6.20
N ASN A 113 -7.82 10.33 5.64
CA ASN A 113 -6.66 11.21 5.70
C ASN A 113 -7.06 12.69 5.52
N PHE A 114 -6.16 13.62 5.84
CA PHE A 114 -6.25 15.03 5.45
C PHE A 114 -5.73 15.22 4.03
N CYS A 115 -6.54 15.86 3.18
CA CYS A 115 -6.22 16.13 1.78
C CYS A 115 -6.19 17.64 1.52
N ALA A 116 -5.30 18.10 0.65
CA ALA A 116 -5.34 19.49 0.17
C ALA A 116 -6.67 19.76 -0.54
N VAL A 117 -7.22 20.95 -0.32
CA VAL A 117 -8.46 21.43 -0.95
C VAL A 117 -8.18 22.29 -2.18
#